data_AF-A0A625VWZ2-F1
#
_entry.id   AF-A0A625VWZ2-F1
#
_cell.length_a   1.000
_cell.length_b   1.000
_cell.length_c   1.000
_cell.angle_alpha   90.00
_cell.angle_beta   90.00
_cell.angle_gamma   90.00
#
_symmetry.space_group_name_H-M   'P 1'
#
loop_
_entity.id
_entity.type
_entity.pdbx_description
1 polymer ?
#
loop_
_entity_poly.entity_id
_entity_poly.type
_entity_poly.pdbx_seq_one_letter_code
_entity_poly.pdbx_strand_id
1 'polypeptide(L)'
;MEVKGLKEAISVLKEIDRGYVTRAKIRAINRVAKRVVSVSVRSAAALVVAGDNRRQGIPVRTVRRRARVRLARADKPFANIYVNCDPLTAIRLLSSPPSTPMRG
;
A
#
# COMPACT_ATOMS: atom_id res chain seq x y z
N MET A 1 -18.89 -22.38 46.41
CA MET A 1 -18.03 -21.21 46.22
C MET A 1 -17.74 -21.09 44.73
N GLU A 2 -18.43 -20.19 44.02
CA GLU A 2 -18.06 -19.88 42.63
C GLU A 2 -16.66 -19.26 42.63
N VAL A 3 -15.76 -19.92 41.93
CA VAL A 3 -14.33 -19.66 41.99
C VAL A 3 -14.06 -18.32 41.30
N LYS A 4 -13.91 -17.24 42.06
CA LYS A 4 -13.69 -15.86 41.57
C LYS A 4 -12.63 -15.78 40.46
N GLY A 5 -11.56 -16.57 40.59
CA GLY A 5 -10.50 -16.67 39.58
C GLY A 5 -10.93 -17.27 38.24
N LEU A 6 -11.94 -18.15 38.21
CA LEU A 6 -12.47 -18.71 36.96
C LEU A 6 -13.23 -17.64 36.16
N LYS A 7 -14.02 -16.80 36.85
CA LYS A 7 -14.75 -15.68 36.23
C LYS A 7 -13.79 -14.64 35.66
N GLU A 8 -12.71 -14.36 36.39
CA GLU A 8 -11.65 -13.45 35.97
C GLU A 8 -10.88 -14.01 34.76
N ALA A 9 -10.48 -15.28 34.78
CA ALA A 9 -9.84 -15.95 33.66
C ALA A 9 -10.72 -15.94 32.39
N ILE A 10 -12.02 -16.20 32.52
CA ILE A 10 -12.97 -16.13 31.40
C ILE A 10 -13.07 -14.69 30.85
N SER A 11 -13.01 -13.67 31.71
CA SER A 11 -13.06 -12.27 31.29
C SER A 11 -11.83 -11.88 30.48
N VAL A 12 -10.63 -12.28 30.92
CA VAL A 12 -9.36 -12.05 30.22
C VAL A 12 -9.35 -12.76 28.87
N LEU A 13 -9.81 -14.01 28.81
CA LEU A 13 -9.93 -14.76 27.56
C LEU A 13 -10.86 -14.07 26.55
N LYS A 14 -11.99 -13.52 27.02
CA LYS A 14 -12.92 -12.75 26.17
C LYS A 14 -12.29 -11.44 25.66
N GLU A 15 -11.45 -10.78 26.46
CA GLU A 15 -10.72 -9.59 26.01
C GLU A 15 -9.66 -9.90 24.95
N ILE A 16 -8.94 -11.02 25.11
CA ILE A 16 -7.98 -11.51 24.12
C ILE A 16 -8.67 -11.74 22.77
N ASP A 17 -9.77 -12.49 22.78
CA ASP A 17 -10.51 -12.83 21.57
C ASP A 17 -11.10 -11.59 20.87
N ARG A 18 -11.84 -10.75 21.61
CA ARG A 18 -12.54 -9.61 21.02
C ARG A 18 -11.62 -8.46 20.64
N GLY A 19 -10.61 -8.18 21.47
CA GLY A 19 -9.72 -7.03 21.31
C GLY A 19 -8.41 -7.36 20.62
N TYR A 20 -7.61 -8.24 21.22
CA TYR A 20 -6.22 -8.46 20.79
C TYR A 20 -6.14 -9.19 19.45
N VAL A 21 -6.89 -10.28 19.26
CA VAL A 21 -6.91 -11.04 18.01
C VAL A 21 -7.42 -10.17 16.85
N THR A 22 -8.49 -9.42 17.08
CA THR A 22 -9.06 -8.50 16.08
C THR A 22 -8.05 -7.43 15.65
N ARG A 23 -7.37 -6.79 16.61
CA ARG A 23 -6.32 -5.79 16.33
C ARG A 23 -5.14 -6.40 15.58
N ALA A 24 -4.71 -7.60 15.96
CA ALA A 24 -3.63 -8.32 15.28
C ALA A 24 -3.99 -8.64 13.82
N LYS A 25 -5.21 -9.12 13.57
CA LYS A 25 -5.73 -9.37 12.21
C LYS A 25 -5.71 -8.10 11.36
N ILE A 26 -6.23 -6.98 11.87
CA ILE A 26 -6.23 -5.68 11.16
C ILE A 26 -4.80 -5.24 10.84
N ARG A 27 -3.87 -5.39 11.79
CA ARG A 27 -2.46 -5.03 11.59
C ARG A 27 -1.82 -5.88 10.48
N ALA A 28 -2.10 -7.18 10.45
CA ALA A 28 -1.63 -8.08 9.41
C ALA A 28 -2.15 -7.67 8.02
N ILE A 29 -3.47 -7.45 7.90
CA ILE A 29 -4.11 -7.02 6.64
C ILE A 29 -3.49 -5.70 6.14
N ASN A 30 -3.34 -4.72 7.03
CA ASN A 30 -2.74 -3.44 6.69
C ASN A 30 -1.27 -3.53 6.27
N ARG A 31 -0.50 -4.44 6.87
CA ARG A 31 0.90 -4.69 6.50
C ARG A 31 0.99 -5.30 5.10
N VAL A 32 0.15 -6.29 4.80
CA VAL A 32 0.08 -6.93 3.49
C VAL A 32 -0.35 -5.93 2.42
N ALA A 33 -1.45 -5.20 2.64
CA ALA A 33 -1.95 -4.22 1.66
C ALA A 33 -0.89 -3.16 1.29
N LYS A 34 -0.19 -2.61 2.30
CA LYS A 34 0.90 -1.65 2.06
C LYS A 34 2.07 -2.28 1.29
N ARG A 35 2.42 -3.54 1.60
CA ARG A 35 3.52 -4.25 0.95
C ARG A 35 3.20 -4.55 -0.51
N VAL A 36 2.00 -5.05 -0.79
CA VAL A 36 1.51 -5.34 -2.15
C VAL A 36 1.62 -4.08 -3.01
N VAL A 37 1.03 -2.96 -2.58
CA VAL A 37 1.13 -1.70 -3.34
C VAL A 37 2.58 -1.26 -3.55
N SER A 38 3.44 -1.38 -2.54
CA SER A 38 4.85 -0.99 -2.68
C SER A 38 5.61 -1.82 -3.71
N VAL A 39 5.33 -3.12 -3.79
CA VAL A 39 5.95 -4.03 -4.75
C VAL A 39 5.37 -3.79 -6.14
N SER A 40 4.04 -3.81 -6.29
CA SER A 40 3.35 -3.60 -7.56
C SER A 40 3.72 -2.27 -8.22
N VAL A 41 3.79 -1.17 -7.46
CA VAL A 41 4.19 0.14 -7.98
C VAL A 41 5.61 0.14 -8.50
N ARG A 42 6.55 -0.55 -7.82
CA ARG A 42 7.94 -0.65 -8.28
C ARG A 42 8.06 -1.51 -9.53
N SER A 43 7.38 -2.65 -9.57
CA SER A 43 7.35 -3.53 -10.74
C SER A 43 6.73 -2.82 -11.95
N ALA A 44 5.59 -2.17 -11.79
CA ALA A 44 4.96 -1.40 -12.85
C ALA A 44 5.85 -0.25 -13.33
N ALA A 45 6.46 0.50 -12.40
CA ALA A 45 7.38 1.58 -12.74
C ALA A 45 8.61 1.12 -13.53
N ALA A 46 9.11 -0.11 -13.30
CA ALA A 46 10.23 -0.67 -14.05
C ALA A 46 9.83 -1.17 -15.45
N LEU A 47 8.62 -1.70 -15.60
CA LEU A 47 8.16 -2.31 -16.86
C LEU A 47 7.65 -1.28 -17.88
N VAL A 48 7.13 -0.14 -17.41
CA VAL A 48 6.54 0.88 -18.31
C VAL A 48 7.64 1.51 -19.17
N VAL A 49 7.40 1.54 -20.48
CA VAL A 49 8.25 2.22 -21.46
C VAL A 49 7.64 3.59 -21.74
N ALA A 50 8.41 4.67 -21.60
CA ALA A 50 7.93 6.04 -21.78
C ALA A 50 8.46 6.67 -23.08
N GLY A 51 7.56 7.33 -23.84
CA GLY A 51 7.92 8.12 -25.03
C GLY A 51 8.38 7.26 -26.22
N ASP A 52 9.43 7.68 -26.91
CA ASP A 52 10.00 7.07 -28.13
C ASP A 52 10.65 5.68 -27.92
N ASN A 53 10.23 4.94 -26.88
CA ASN A 53 10.72 3.61 -26.54
C ASN A 53 12.22 3.49 -26.21
N ARG A 54 12.93 4.62 -26.03
CA ARG A 54 14.39 4.64 -25.79
C ARG A 54 14.79 4.45 -24.33
N ARG A 55 13.87 4.65 -23.38
CA ARG A 55 14.14 4.48 -21.93
C ARG A 55 13.05 3.64 -21.29
N GLN A 56 13.48 2.53 -20.69
CA GLN A 56 12.62 1.69 -19.88
C GLN A 56 12.55 2.23 -18.46
N GLY A 57 11.34 2.35 -17.95
CA GLY A 57 11.03 2.77 -16.60
C GLY A 57 10.56 4.22 -16.47
N ILE A 58 9.64 4.43 -15.53
CA ILE A 58 9.10 5.74 -15.12
C ILE A 58 9.41 5.93 -13.62
N PRO A 59 9.57 7.17 -13.13
CA PRO A 59 9.71 7.40 -11.70
C PRO A 59 8.61 6.74 -10.86
N VAL A 60 9.01 5.94 -9.87
CA VAL A 60 8.13 5.22 -8.93
C VAL A 60 7.10 6.16 -8.27
N ARG A 61 7.49 7.41 -8.00
CA ARG A 61 6.59 8.43 -7.40
C ARG A 61 5.37 8.72 -8.28
N THR A 62 5.52 8.69 -9.60
CA THR A 62 4.44 8.95 -10.57
C THR A 62 3.39 7.85 -10.50
N VAL A 63 3.81 6.60 -10.53
CA VAL A 63 2.92 5.43 -10.41
C VAL A 63 2.34 5.36 -8.99
N ARG A 64 3.13 5.67 -7.95
CA ARG A 64 2.66 5.64 -6.56
C ARG A 64 1.51 6.61 -6.30
N ARG A 65 1.52 7.79 -6.92
CA ARG A 65 0.43 8.79 -6.78
C ARG A 65 -0.92 8.28 -7.32
N ARG A 66 -0.89 7.29 -8.22
CA ARG A 66 -2.10 6.66 -8.79
C ARG A 66 -2.71 5.60 -7.88
N ALA A 67 -1.95 5.04 -6.95
CA ALA A 67 -2.44 4.02 -6.02
C ALA A 67 -2.78 4.63 -4.65
N ARG A 68 -4.01 4.41 -4.19
CA ARG A 68 -4.46 4.78 -2.84
C ARG A 68 -4.86 3.52 -2.06
N VAL A 69 -4.45 3.46 -0.80
CA VAL A 69 -4.80 2.34 0.10
C VAL A 69 -5.70 2.86 1.21
N ARG A 70 -6.92 2.33 1.28
CA ARG A 70 -7.80 2.49 2.43
C ARG A 70 -7.57 1.33 3.38
N LEU A 71 -7.02 1.62 4.55
CA LEU A 71 -6.64 0.63 5.54
C LEU A 71 -7.88 0.01 6.22
N ALA A 72 -7.72 -1.25 6.63
CA ALA A 72 -8.67 -1.97 7.46
C ALA A 72 -8.78 -1.31 8.84
N ARG A 73 -9.98 -1.36 9.41
CA ARG A 73 -10.37 -0.82 10.72
C ARG A 73 -11.20 -1.86 11.49
N ALA A 74 -11.50 -1.59 12.76
CA ALA A 74 -12.27 -2.51 13.60
C ALA A 74 -13.70 -2.73 13.08
N ASP A 75 -14.33 -1.67 12.58
CA ASP A 75 -15.63 -1.66 11.92
C ASP A 75 -15.60 -2.28 10.51
N LYS A 76 -14.45 -2.22 9.84
CA LYS A 76 -14.28 -2.66 8.46
C LYS A 76 -12.98 -3.45 8.30
N PRO A 77 -12.99 -4.77 8.54
CA PRO A 77 -11.79 -5.60 8.68
C PRO A 77 -11.15 -5.98 7.33
N PHE A 78 -11.25 -5.12 6.32
CA PHE A 78 -10.64 -5.32 5.00
C PHE A 78 -10.03 -4.02 4.49
N ALA A 79 -8.91 -4.14 3.77
CA ALA A 79 -8.24 -3.03 3.13
C ALA A 79 -8.61 -2.97 1.65
N ASN A 80 -8.87 -1.76 1.14
CA ASN A 80 -9.18 -1.55 -0.27
C ASN A 80 -8.01 -0.83 -0.95
N ILE A 81 -7.64 -1.29 -2.13
CA ILE A 81 -6.62 -0.66 -2.97
C ILE A 81 -7.33 -0.08 -4.18
N TYR A 82 -7.19 1.22 -4.38
CA TYR A 82 -7.74 1.95 -5.52
C TYR A 82 -6.58 2.37 -6.43
N VAL A 83 -6.73 2.12 -7.72
CA VAL A 83 -5.74 2.50 -8.73
C VAL A 83 -6.42 3.40 -9.74
N ASN A 84 -5.87 4.60 -9.96
CA ASN A 84 -6.26 5.43 -11.09
C ASN A 84 -5.54 4.89 -12.34
N CYS A 85 -6.32 4.45 -13.31
CA CYS A 85 -5.85 3.87 -14.57
C CYS A 85 -5.87 4.86 -15.74
N ASP A 86 -6.18 6.13 -15.48
CA ASP A 86 -6.16 7.17 -16.51
C ASP A 86 -4.74 7.33 -17.06
N PRO A 87 -4.59 7.71 -18.34
CA PRO A 87 -3.27 7.89 -18.93
C PRO A 87 -2.42 8.85 -18.10
N LEU A 88 -1.14 8.48 -17.94
CA LEU A 88 -0.15 9.39 -17.38
C LEU A 88 -0.01 10.55 -18.34
N THR A 89 -0.24 11.78 -17.88
CA THR A 89 -0.12 12.97 -18.70
C THR A 89 1.34 13.11 -19.15
N ALA A 90 1.63 12.69 -20.38
CA ALA A 90 2.98 12.66 -20.97
C ALA A 90 3.57 14.07 -21.24
N ILE A 91 2.75 15.11 -21.15
CA ILE A 91 3.01 16.45 -21.71
C ILE A 91 4.09 17.26 -20.96
N ARG A 92 4.59 16.82 -19.81
CA ARG A 92 5.72 17.50 -19.12
C ARG A 92 7.03 16.73 -19.12
N LEU A 93 7.10 15.57 -19.78
CA LEU A 93 8.32 14.77 -19.83
C LEU A 93 9.15 15.00 -21.10
N LEU A 94 8.66 15.77 -22.08
CA LEU A 94 9.26 15.83 -23.42
C LEU A 94 9.41 17.24 -24.04
N SER A 95 9.42 18.35 -23.26
CA SER A 95 9.52 19.70 -23.86
C SER A 95 10.66 20.59 -23.36
N SER A 96 11.67 20.07 -22.67
CA SER A 96 12.93 20.79 -22.55
C SER A 96 14.10 19.80 -22.51
N PRO A 97 14.97 19.77 -23.54
CA PRO A 97 16.25 19.10 -23.39
C PRO A 97 17.03 19.76 -22.24
N PRO A 98 17.83 19.01 -21.46
CA PRO A 98 18.79 19.62 -20.54
C PRO A 98 19.78 20.46 -21.35
N SER A 99 19.96 21.72 -20.97
CA SER A 99 20.82 22.69 -21.66
C SER A 99 22.32 22.37 -21.57
N THR A 100 22.70 21.29 -20.89
CA THR A 100 24.08 20.84 -20.79
C THR A 100 24.16 19.31 -20.81
N PRO A 101 25.17 18.73 -21.50
CA PRO A 101 25.42 17.30 -21.45
C PRO A 101 25.88 16.91 -20.04
N MET A 102 25.15 16.00 -19.39
CA MET A 102 25.61 15.37 -18.15
C MET A 102 26.82 14.48 -18.49
N ARG A 103 28.01 14.89 -18.06
CA ARG A 103 29.21 14.03 -18.06
C ARG A 103 29.00 12.89 -17.05
N GLY A 104 29.41 11.69 -17.46
CA GLY A 104 29.40 10.47 -16.64
C GLY A 104 30.43 10.49 -15.52
#